data_AF-A0A7Y1Y219-F1
#
_entry.id   AF-A0A7Y1Y219-F1
#
_cell.length_a   1.000
_cell.length_b   1.000
_cell.length_c   1.000
_cell.angle_alpha   90.00
_cell.angle_beta   90.00
_cell.angle_gamma   90.00
#
_symmetry.space_group_name_H-M   'P 1'
#
loop_
_entity.id
_entity.type
_entity.pdbx_description
1 polymer ?
#
loop_
_entity_poly.entity_id
_entity_poly.type
_entity_poly.pdbx_seq_one_letter_code
_entity_poly.pdbx_strand_id
1 'polypeptide(L)' 'MYILGINAFHGDSSACILKDGEVIAASEEERFRRIKHWAGFPSEAIKFCLKDAGIG' A
#
# COMPACT_ATOMS: atom_id res chain seq x y z
N MET A 1 2.42 -12.65 -12.39
CA MET A 1 1.58 -12.80 -11.18
C MET A 1 1.69 -11.54 -10.34
N TYR A 2 0.57 -10.96 -9.93
CA TYR A 2 0.56 -9.80 -9.02
C TYR A 2 0.41 -10.26 -7.57
N ILE A 3 1.16 -9.66 -6.66
CA ILE A 3 1.06 -9.88 -5.21
C ILE A 3 0.86 -8.51 -4.56
N LEU A 4 -0.23 -8.36 -3.80
CA LEU A 4 -0.48 -7.18 -2.97
C LEU A 4 -0.09 -7.52 -1.52
N GLY A 5 0.99 -6.90 -1.03
CA GLY A 5 1.39 -6.95 0.37
C GLY A 5 0.64 -5.89 1.19
N ILE A 6 0.19 -6.28 2.38
CA ILE A 6 -0.57 -5.42 3.28
C ILE A 6 0.06 -5.46 4.67
N ASN A 7 0.30 -4.29 5.23
CA ASN A 7 0.68 -4.06 6.62
C ASN A 7 -0.45 -3.28 7.29
N ALA A 8 -1.11 -3.84 8.31
CA ALA A 8 -2.33 -3.26 8.87
C ALA A 8 -2.51 -3.56 10.36
N PHE A 9 -3.34 -2.76 11.02
CA PHE A 9 -3.74 -2.91 12.44
C PHE A 9 -2.61 -2.70 13.46
N HIS A 10 -1.57 -1.98 13.06
CA HIS A 10 -0.54 -1.42 13.93
C HIS A 10 0.06 -0.18 13.26
N GLY A 11 0.89 0.56 13.99
CA GLY A 11 1.55 1.76 13.47
C GLY A 11 2.23 1.51 12.12
N ASP A 12 2.19 2.54 11.28
CA ASP A 12 2.78 2.57 9.94
C ASP A 12 2.13 1.58 8.96
N SER A 13 0.79 1.49 8.98
CA SER A 13 0.06 0.68 8.01
C SER A 13 0.42 1.10 6.58
N SER A 14 0.62 0.14 5.70
CA SER A 14 1.18 0.37 4.37
C SER A 14 0.73 -0.73 3.39
N ALA A 15 0.97 -0.49 2.10
CA ALA A 15 0.76 -1.47 1.06
C ALA A 15 1.91 -1.46 0.06
N CYS A 16 2.18 -2.62 -0.54
CA CYS A 16 3.09 -2.75 -1.68
C CYS A 16 2.50 -3.68 -2.73
N ILE A 17 2.89 -3.49 -3.99
CA ILE A 17 2.51 -4.39 -5.07
C ILE A 17 3.74 -4.84 -5.85
N LEU A 18 3.78 -6.14 -6.08
CA LEU A 18 4.83 -6.79 -6.85
C LEU A 18 4.24 -7.41 -8.11
N LYS A 19 5.05 -7.48 -9.16
CA LYS A 19 4.78 -8.26 -10.36
C LYS A 19 6.00 -9.11 -10.68
N ASP A 20 5.81 -10.43 -10.70
CA ASP A 20 6.84 -11.40 -11.07
C ASP A 20 8.15 -11.25 -10.27
N GLY A 21 8.01 -10.90 -8.98
CA GLY A 21 9.12 -10.74 -8.04
C GLY A 21 9.70 -9.32 -7.95
N GLU A 22 9.28 -8.41 -8.83
CA GLU A 22 9.71 -7.02 -8.84
C GLU A 22 8.70 -6.11 -8.15
N VAL A 23 9.17 -5.17 -7.32
CA VAL A 23 8.31 -4.17 -6.67
C VAL A 23 7.95 -3.10 -7.69
N ILE A 24 6.66 -2.92 -7.94
CA ILE A 24 6.14 -1.82 -8.77
C ILE A 24 5.99 -0.56 -7.90
N ALA A 25 5.26 -0.68 -6.79
CA ALA A 25 4.95 0.44 -5.91
C ALA A 25 4.85 0.00 -4.46
N ALA A 26 5.18 0.92 -3.55
CA ALA A 26 4.98 0.77 -2.12
C ALA A 26 4.75 2.14 -1.47
N SER A 27 3.83 2.22 -0.52
CA SER A 27 3.59 3.46 0.23
C SER A 27 2.94 3.22 1.58
N GLU A 28 3.18 4.13 2.52
CA GLU A 28 2.53 4.17 3.82
C GLU A 28 1.22 4.97 3.76
N GLU A 29 0.19 4.53 4.49
CA GLU A 29 -1.12 5.17 4.50
C GLU A 29 -1.07 6.60 5.09
N GLU A 30 -0.12 6.86 6.00
CA GLU A 30 0.04 8.19 6.62
C GLU A 30 0.34 9.30 5.60
N ARG A 31 0.93 8.96 4.44
CA ARG A 31 1.23 9.93 3.37
C ARG A 31 -0.05 10.47 2.74
N PHE A 32 -1.08 9.63 2.65
CA PHE A 32 -2.38 9.97 2.08
C PHE A 32 -3.34 10.53 3.13
N ARG A 33 -3.44 9.86 4.29
CA ARG A 33 -4.35 10.27 5.37
C ARG A 33 -3.86 11.48 6.16
N ARG A 34 -2.56 11.78 6.09
CA ARG A 34 -1.91 12.86 6.85
C ARG A 34 -2.06 12.69 8.37
N ILE A 35 -2.21 11.45 8.81
CA ILE A 35 -2.26 11.03 10.22
C ILE A 35 -1.00 10.20 10.45
N LYS A 36 -0.07 10.73 11.27
CA LYS A 36 1.18 10.05 11.59
C LYS A 36 0.90 8.69 12.25
N HIS A 37 1.68 7.69 11.89
CA HIS A 37 1.59 6.34 12.44
C HIS A 37 0.17 5.75 12.33
N TRP A 38 -0.50 6.03 11.20
CA TRP A 38 -1.83 5.51 10.97
C TRP A 38 -1.84 3.98 11.15
N ALA A 39 -2.65 3.52 12.10
CA ALA A 39 -2.71 2.11 12.52
C ALA A 39 -3.94 1.37 12.00
N GLY A 40 -4.71 1.99 11.11
CA GLY A 40 -5.90 1.38 10.54
C GLY A 40 -5.60 0.54 9.30
N PHE A 41 -6.62 0.38 8.47
CA PHE A 41 -6.49 -0.30 7.18
C PHE A 41 -5.86 0.64 6.13
N PRO A 42 -4.88 0.20 5.32
CA PRO A 42 -4.15 1.02 4.36
C PRO A 42 -4.90 1.19 3.02
N SER A 43 -6.12 1.70 3.07
CA SER A 43 -7.01 1.81 1.90
C SER A 43 -6.47 2.69 0.77
N GLU A 44 -5.83 3.81 1.08
CA GLU A 44 -5.33 4.75 0.08
C GLU A 44 -4.00 4.26 -0.50
N ALA A 45 -3.13 3.66 0.30
CA ALA A 45 -1.91 3.01 -0.16
C ALA A 45 -2.21 1.82 -1.08
N ILE A 46 -3.25 1.02 -0.80
CA ILE A 46 -3.71 -0.06 -1.69
C ILE A 46 -4.16 0.52 -3.03
N LYS A 47 -5.01 1.55 -3.02
CA LYS A 47 -5.48 2.21 -4.25
C LYS A 47 -4.30 2.76 -5.06
N PHE A 48 -3.35 3.40 -4.39
CA PHE A 48 -2.14 3.90 -5.02
C PHE A 48 -1.36 2.77 -5.73
N CYS A 49 -1.13 1.65 -5.02
CA CYS A 49 -0.42 0.51 -5.59
C CYS A 49 -1.15 -0.09 -6.81
N LEU A 50 -2.46 -0.31 -6.71
CA LEU A 50 -3.26 -0.87 -7.82
C LEU A 50 -3.27 0.04 -9.04
N LYS A 51 -3.38 1.37 -8.82
CA LYS A 51 -3.32 2.38 -9.86
C LYS A 51 -1.95 2.38 -10.56
N ASP A 52 -0.86 2.33 -9.79
CA ASP A 52 0.50 2.37 -10.35
C ASP A 52 0.83 1.09 -11.14
N ALA A 53 0.29 -0.05 -10.71
CA ALA A 53 0.36 -1.31 -11.46
C ALA A 53 -0.57 -1.37 -12.68
N GLY A 54 -1.45 -0.39 -12.88
CA GLY A 54 -2.39 -0.31 -14.00
C GLY A 54 -3.50 -1.36 -13.97
N ILE A 55 -3.89 -1.83 -12.76
CA ILE A 55 -4.88 -2.90 -12.57
C ILE A 55 -6.05 -2.51 -11.65
N GLY A 56 -6.19 -1.24 -11.29
CA GLY A 56 -7.28 -0.73 -10.45
C GLY A 56 -7.43 0.79 -10.46
#